data_AF-A0A4W4GWI8-F1
#
_entry.id   AF-A0A4W4GWI8-F1
#
_cell.length_a   1.000
_cell.length_b   1.000
_cell.length_c   1.000
_cell.angle_alpha   90.00
_cell.angle_beta   90.00
_cell.angle_gamma   90.00
#
_symmetry.space_group_name_H-M   'P 1'
#
loop_
_entity.id
_entity.type
_entity.pdbx_description
1 polymer ?
#
loop_
_entity_poly.entity_id
_entity_poly.type
_entity_poly.pdbx_seq_one_letter_code
_entity_poly.pdbx_strand_id
1 'polypeptide(L)'
;MRDLHFKDNFWSGDLNSTAGYDAVIQHLNDGKKTCKEIEDFIKARAAIEEKYAKELLGLSKKVCGQNEMNTLKRSLDVFKLQTEQVSLSHLQLAQTMRDEAKKLEEFREKQKEARKKVEQQMDTLQKQKATQYKKTMESKRTYEQKCRDKEEAEQTLNRSATTSNTKQQEKLYAKSQQAKQSAEEADRMYNQSVCVLAKIRQDWLKEHIHTCQFLEKQEVERISTLRNIVWTHLNHLSQQCVTSDELYEEVRRSLEQCDIQEDIEHFINLRRTGDKPPAPILYENFYTNQRTAPTRQPPSFSRRGPLPLPTNIEDDLEYTSVADAGYSVIR
;
A
#
# COMPACT_ATOMS: atom_id res chain seq x y z
N MET A 1 28.70 13.81 -14.77
CA MET A 1 28.61 12.37 -15.15
C MET A 1 27.80 12.29 -16.44
N ARG A 2 28.09 11.33 -17.31
CA ARG A 2 27.31 11.13 -18.54
C ARG A 2 26.06 10.33 -18.18
N ASP A 3 24.88 10.77 -18.62
CA ASP A 3 23.63 10.05 -18.37
C ASP A 3 23.67 8.68 -19.07
N LEU A 4 23.32 7.63 -18.32
CA LEU A 4 23.29 6.26 -18.81
C LEU A 4 21.88 5.93 -19.27
N HIS A 5 21.74 5.44 -20.50
CA HIS A 5 20.46 5.05 -21.06
C HIS A 5 20.41 3.57 -21.45
N PHE A 6 19.21 2.98 -21.42
CA PHE A 6 19.01 1.60 -21.85
C PHE A 6 19.47 1.37 -23.30
N LYS A 7 19.12 2.31 -24.19
CA LYS A 7 19.47 2.24 -25.62
C LYS A 7 20.97 2.20 -25.89
N ASP A 8 21.80 2.64 -24.94
CA ASP A 8 23.25 2.78 -25.11
C ASP A 8 24.01 1.62 -24.44
N ASN A 9 23.37 0.88 -23.53
CA ASN A 9 24.06 -0.08 -22.64
C ASN A 9 23.54 -1.53 -22.71
N PHE A 10 22.39 -1.79 -23.33
CA PHE A 10 21.83 -3.15 -23.46
C PHE A 10 22.04 -3.73 -24.86
N TRP A 11 23.31 -3.80 -25.27
CA TRP A 11 23.74 -4.41 -26.54
C TRP A 11 24.47 -5.73 -26.31
N SER A 12 24.56 -6.54 -27.37
CA SER A 12 25.46 -7.71 -27.41
C SER A 12 26.29 -7.68 -28.69
N GLY A 13 27.53 -8.16 -28.62
CA GLY A 13 28.42 -8.26 -29.77
C GLY A 13 28.01 -9.36 -30.76
N ASP A 14 27.24 -10.36 -30.31
CA ASP A 14 26.68 -11.39 -31.18
C ASP A 14 25.38 -10.88 -31.82
N LEU A 15 25.31 -10.96 -33.15
CA LEU A 15 24.17 -10.52 -33.95
C LEU A 15 22.86 -11.21 -33.55
N ASN A 16 22.90 -12.45 -33.08
CA ASN A 16 21.69 -13.21 -32.70
C ASN A 16 21.40 -13.20 -31.20
N SER A 17 22.27 -12.62 -30.38
CA SER A 17 22.04 -12.55 -28.94
C SER A 17 20.91 -11.58 -28.61
N THR A 18 20.05 -12.01 -27.69
CA THR A 18 18.93 -11.23 -27.13
C THR A 18 19.17 -10.83 -25.68
N ALA A 19 20.34 -11.18 -25.10
CA ALA A 19 20.59 -11.06 -23.66
C ALA A 19 20.35 -9.65 -23.09
N GLY A 20 20.70 -8.60 -23.83
CA GLY A 20 20.45 -7.22 -23.41
C GLY A 20 18.95 -6.90 -23.34
N TYR A 21 18.17 -7.33 -24.33
CA TYR A 21 16.72 -7.18 -24.34
C TYR A 21 16.08 -8.01 -23.21
N ASP A 22 16.50 -9.26 -23.05
CA ASP A 22 15.96 -10.17 -22.04
C ASP A 22 16.19 -9.65 -20.62
N ALA A 23 17.37 -9.06 -20.35
CA ALA A 23 17.67 -8.43 -19.06
C ALA A 23 16.74 -7.25 -18.74
N VAL A 24 16.46 -6.39 -19.73
CA VAL A 24 15.52 -5.27 -19.54
C VAL A 24 14.10 -5.79 -19.32
N ILE A 25 13.64 -6.76 -20.11
CA ILE A 25 12.30 -7.33 -19.95
C ILE A 25 12.13 -7.98 -18.58
N GLN A 26 13.14 -8.72 -18.11
CA GLN A 26 13.14 -9.30 -16.77
C GLN A 26 12.99 -8.22 -15.69
N HIS A 27 13.79 -7.15 -15.77
CA HIS A 27 13.70 -6.03 -14.83
C HIS A 27 12.30 -5.39 -14.78
N LEU A 28 11.67 -5.18 -15.94
CA LEU A 28 10.32 -4.61 -16.03
C LEU A 28 9.23 -5.58 -15.51
N ASN A 29 9.43 -6.90 -15.67
CA ASN A 29 8.55 -7.90 -15.09
C ASN A 29 8.67 -7.97 -13.57
N ASP A 30 9.89 -7.86 -13.02
CA ASP A 30 10.12 -7.76 -11.59
C ASP A 30 9.49 -6.48 -11.02
N GLY A 31 9.65 -5.35 -11.71
CA GLY A 31 8.99 -4.09 -11.35
C GLY A 31 7.46 -4.21 -11.32
N LYS A 32 6.86 -4.94 -12.26
CA LYS A 32 5.42 -5.25 -12.28
C LYS A 32 5.01 -6.11 -11.08
N LYS A 33 5.83 -7.10 -10.71
CA LYS A 33 5.60 -7.95 -9.54
C LYS A 33 5.62 -7.12 -8.25
N THR A 34 6.60 -6.23 -8.09
CA THR A 34 6.66 -5.29 -6.96
C THR A 34 5.42 -4.40 -6.87
N CYS A 35 4.87 -3.91 -8.00
CA CYS A 35 3.61 -3.16 -7.96
C CYS A 35 2.45 -3.99 -7.40
N LYS A 36 2.40 -5.30 -7.70
CA LYS A 36 1.37 -6.21 -7.17
C LYS A 36 1.57 -6.47 -5.67
N GLU A 37 2.81 -6.67 -5.24
CA GLU A 37 3.14 -6.84 -3.81
C GLU A 37 2.73 -5.60 -2.98
N ILE A 38 2.98 -4.39 -3.48
CA ILE A 38 2.57 -3.14 -2.83
C ILE A 38 1.04 -2.99 -2.81
N GLU A 39 0.37 -3.30 -3.93
CA GLU A 39 -1.10 -3.32 -3.97
C GLU A 39 -1.69 -4.25 -2.91
N ASP A 40 -1.19 -5.48 -2.83
CA ASP A 40 -1.66 -6.48 -1.86
C ASP A 40 -1.39 -6.04 -0.42
N PHE A 41 -0.24 -5.42 -0.18
CA PHE A 41 0.09 -4.85 1.13
C PHE A 41 -0.91 -3.75 1.55
N ILE A 42 -1.23 -2.81 0.66
CA ILE A 42 -2.20 -1.74 0.94
C ILE A 42 -3.61 -2.33 1.16
N LYS A 43 -4.03 -3.33 0.35
CA LYS A 43 -5.31 -4.03 0.53
C LYS A 43 -5.39 -4.73 1.89
N ALA A 44 -4.33 -5.41 2.32
CA ALA A 44 -4.25 -6.04 3.62
C ALA A 44 -4.30 -5.02 4.77
N ARG A 45 -3.56 -3.91 4.65
CA ARG A 45 -3.59 -2.81 5.64
C ARG A 45 -4.99 -2.19 5.75
N ALA A 46 -5.68 -2.00 4.63
CA ALA A 46 -7.05 -1.48 4.58
C ALA A 46 -8.04 -2.42 5.27
N ALA A 47 -7.89 -3.74 5.12
CA ALA A 47 -8.74 -4.71 5.79
C ALA A 47 -8.56 -4.69 7.32
N ILE A 48 -7.32 -4.51 7.79
CA ILE A 48 -7.03 -4.34 9.23
C ILE A 48 -7.71 -3.06 9.75
N GLU A 49 -7.58 -1.95 9.00
CA GLU A 49 -8.19 -0.67 9.37
C GLU A 49 -9.71 -0.75 9.43
N GLU A 50 -10.34 -1.39 8.44
CA GLU A 50 -11.79 -1.58 8.42
C GLU A 50 -12.27 -2.43 9.60
N LYS A 51 -11.52 -3.48 9.98
CA LYS A 51 -11.86 -4.30 11.14
C LYS A 51 -11.83 -3.47 12.42
N TYR A 52 -10.76 -2.70 12.64
CA TYR A 52 -10.64 -1.81 13.79
C TYR A 52 -11.81 -0.81 13.84
N ALA A 53 -12.09 -0.15 12.73
CA ALA A 53 -13.21 0.79 12.61
C ALA A 53 -14.56 0.13 12.98
N LYS A 54 -14.84 -1.06 12.46
CA LYS A 54 -16.10 -1.78 12.73
C LYS A 54 -16.24 -2.22 14.18
N GLU A 55 -15.16 -2.68 14.80
CA GLU A 55 -15.17 -3.04 16.22
C GLU A 55 -15.42 -1.81 17.09
N LEU A 56 -14.81 -0.67 16.74
CA LEU A 56 -15.03 0.61 17.42
C LEU A 56 -16.47 1.12 17.24
N LEU A 57 -17.07 0.94 16.06
CA LEU A 57 -18.49 1.25 15.81
C LEU A 57 -19.43 0.39 16.64
N GLY A 58 -19.07 -0.88 16.84
CA GLY A 58 -19.79 -1.78 17.72
C GLY A 58 -19.70 -1.33 19.19
N LEU A 59 -18.53 -0.84 19.61
CA LEU A 59 -18.30 -0.32 20.95
C LEU A 59 -19.10 0.96 21.22
N SER A 60 -19.13 1.92 20.30
CA SER A 60 -19.84 3.20 20.49
C SER A 60 -21.35 3.02 20.73
N LYS A 61 -21.93 1.91 20.27
CA LYS A 61 -23.35 1.57 20.47
C LYS A 61 -23.65 0.94 21.83
N LYS A 62 -22.63 0.48 22.57
CA LYS A 62 -22.84 -0.09 23.90
C LYS A 62 -23.28 0.97 24.91
N VAL A 63 -23.99 0.53 25.94
CA VAL A 63 -24.39 1.41 27.03
C VAL A 63 -23.15 1.84 27.83
N CYS A 64 -23.00 3.14 28.06
CA CYS A 64 -21.98 3.74 28.92
C CYS A 64 -22.63 4.96 29.59
N GLY A 65 -22.58 5.05 30.91
CA GLY A 65 -23.15 6.18 31.66
C GLY A 65 -24.67 6.28 31.70
N GLN A 66 -25.43 5.17 31.57
CA GLN A 66 -26.90 5.22 31.52
C GLN A 66 -27.55 5.85 32.76
N ASN A 67 -26.98 5.60 33.93
CA ASN A 67 -27.51 6.08 35.21
C ASN A 67 -26.92 7.42 35.63
N GLU A 68 -25.92 7.91 34.89
CA GLU A 68 -25.36 9.24 35.15
C GLU A 68 -26.36 10.32 34.78
N MET A 69 -26.19 11.48 35.41
CA MET A 69 -27.13 12.58 35.30
C MET A 69 -26.42 13.87 34.89
N ASN A 70 -27.23 14.82 34.44
CA ASN A 70 -26.84 16.21 34.21
C ASN A 70 -25.51 16.42 33.44
N THR A 71 -24.52 17.12 34.00
CA THR A 71 -23.32 17.54 33.27
C THR A 71 -22.37 16.37 32.97
N LEU A 72 -22.17 15.44 33.91
CA LEU A 72 -21.37 14.22 33.66
C LEU A 72 -22.01 13.35 32.58
N LYS A 73 -23.35 13.21 32.59
CA LYS A 73 -24.08 12.47 31.55
C LYS A 73 -23.83 13.05 30.16
N ARG A 74 -23.90 14.38 30.03
CA ARG A 74 -23.63 15.08 28.77
C ARG A 74 -22.23 14.75 28.24
N SER A 75 -21.21 14.79 29.10
CA SER A 75 -19.83 14.49 28.69
C SER A 75 -19.61 13.02 28.32
N LEU A 76 -20.27 12.08 29.00
CA LEU A 76 -20.24 10.67 28.60
C LEU A 76 -20.95 10.42 27.26
N ASP A 77 -22.01 11.18 26.94
CA ASP A 77 -22.64 11.12 25.62
C ASP A 77 -21.73 11.67 24.52
N VAL A 78 -21.00 12.75 24.78
CA VAL A 78 -19.98 13.28 23.85
C VAL A 78 -18.85 12.24 23.66
N PHE A 79 -18.36 11.62 24.74
CA PHE A 79 -17.34 10.57 24.64
C PHE A 79 -17.78 9.42 23.71
N LYS A 80 -19.03 8.95 23.86
CA LYS A 80 -19.59 7.92 22.97
C LYS A 80 -19.71 8.41 21.53
N LEU A 81 -20.18 9.63 21.32
CA LEU A 81 -20.32 10.24 20.00
C LEU A 81 -18.96 10.33 19.30
N GLN A 82 -17.93 10.83 19.98
CA GLN A 82 -16.60 10.96 19.38
C GLN A 82 -15.94 9.61 19.13
N THR A 83 -16.22 8.60 19.97
CA THR A 83 -15.81 7.21 19.68
C THR A 83 -16.43 6.70 18.36
N GLU A 84 -17.69 7.04 18.09
CA GLU A 84 -18.32 6.75 16.78
C GLU A 84 -17.68 7.54 15.65
N GLN A 85 -17.37 8.82 15.82
CA GLN A 85 -16.71 9.63 14.77
C GLN A 85 -15.30 9.13 14.44
N VAL A 86 -14.52 8.71 15.44
CA VAL A 86 -13.22 8.06 15.24
C VAL A 86 -13.41 6.79 14.41
N SER A 87 -14.39 5.95 14.76
CA SER A 87 -14.71 4.76 13.96
C SER A 87 -15.03 5.10 12.50
N LEU A 88 -15.90 6.08 12.25
CA LEU A 88 -16.29 6.47 10.90
C LEU A 88 -15.13 7.03 10.08
N SER A 89 -14.24 7.82 10.68
CA SER A 89 -13.03 8.34 10.00
C SER A 89 -12.06 7.20 9.62
N HIS A 90 -11.83 6.23 10.50
CA HIS A 90 -11.02 5.04 10.17
C HIS A 90 -11.67 4.18 9.06
N LEU A 91 -13.00 4.09 9.03
CA LEU A 91 -13.71 3.40 7.94
C LEU A 91 -13.52 4.11 6.59
N GLN A 92 -13.57 5.44 6.59
CA GLN A 92 -13.29 6.25 5.41
C GLN A 92 -11.84 6.07 4.95
N LEU A 93 -10.87 6.11 5.87
CA LEU A 93 -9.47 5.86 5.56
C LEU A 93 -9.26 4.48 4.91
N ALA A 94 -9.88 3.43 5.45
CA ALA A 94 -9.83 2.09 4.87
C ALA A 94 -10.34 2.08 3.41
N GLN A 95 -11.39 2.82 3.10
CA GLN A 95 -11.89 2.97 1.74
C GLN A 95 -10.91 3.75 0.84
N THR A 96 -10.33 4.84 1.34
CA THR A 96 -9.29 5.60 0.61
C THR A 96 -8.10 4.71 0.25
N MET A 97 -7.62 3.88 1.17
CA MET A 97 -6.54 2.92 0.89
C MET A 97 -6.91 1.91 -0.21
N ARG A 98 -8.17 1.44 -0.25
CA ARG A 98 -8.65 0.55 -1.32
C ARG A 98 -8.64 1.24 -2.68
N ASP A 99 -9.03 2.51 -2.72
CA ASP A 99 -9.02 3.29 -3.95
C ASP A 99 -7.57 3.56 -4.43
N GLU A 100 -6.62 3.79 -3.51
CA GLU A 100 -5.19 3.86 -3.84
C GLU A 100 -4.67 2.56 -4.44
N ALA A 101 -4.99 1.41 -3.82
CA ALA A 101 -4.60 0.11 -4.34
C ALA A 101 -5.20 -0.15 -5.73
N LYS A 102 -6.46 0.24 -5.95
CA LYS A 102 -7.12 0.14 -7.25
C LYS A 102 -6.43 0.99 -8.33
N LYS A 103 -6.03 2.23 -8.00
CA LYS A 103 -5.26 3.08 -8.93
C LYS A 103 -3.91 2.44 -9.30
N LEU A 104 -3.23 1.80 -8.35
CA LEU A 104 -1.98 1.07 -8.62
C LEU A 104 -2.21 -0.15 -9.53
N GLU A 105 -3.31 -0.87 -9.31
CA GLU A 105 -3.75 -1.99 -10.17
C GLU A 105 -4.00 -1.53 -11.61
N GLU A 106 -4.78 -0.46 -11.79
CA GLU A 106 -5.07 0.14 -13.10
C GLU A 106 -3.79 0.61 -13.81
N PHE A 107 -2.88 1.27 -13.09
CA PHE A 107 -1.57 1.67 -13.60
C PHE A 107 -0.76 0.46 -14.09
N ARG A 108 -0.67 -0.61 -13.27
CA ARG A 108 0.07 -1.83 -13.62
C ARG A 108 -0.47 -2.48 -14.89
N GLU A 109 -1.79 -2.65 -15.00
CA GLU A 109 -2.38 -3.29 -16.18
C GLU A 109 -2.26 -2.40 -17.43
N LYS A 110 -2.34 -1.07 -17.29
CA LYS A 110 -2.07 -0.13 -18.38
C LYS A 110 -0.64 -0.24 -18.92
N GLN A 111 0.37 -0.29 -18.03
CA GLN A 111 1.77 -0.49 -18.46
C GLN A 111 1.97 -1.83 -19.18
N LYS A 112 1.40 -2.91 -18.62
CA LYS A 112 1.46 -4.25 -19.21
C LYS A 112 0.87 -4.26 -20.64
N GLU A 113 -0.29 -3.65 -20.85
CA GLU A 113 -0.93 -3.60 -22.17
C GLU A 113 -0.13 -2.75 -23.16
N ALA A 114 0.37 -1.58 -22.72
CA ALA A 114 1.20 -0.72 -23.56
C ALA A 114 2.49 -1.42 -24.02
N ARG A 115 3.10 -2.21 -23.13
CA ARG A 115 4.34 -2.93 -23.40
C ARG A 115 4.17 -4.11 -24.38
N LYS A 116 3.04 -4.80 -24.32
CA LYS A 116 2.74 -5.98 -25.15
C LYS A 116 2.97 -5.74 -26.65
N LYS A 117 2.56 -4.57 -27.17
CA LYS A 117 2.72 -4.23 -28.59
C LYS A 117 4.20 -4.13 -29.00
N VAL A 118 5.03 -3.51 -28.16
CA VAL A 118 6.46 -3.34 -28.40
C VAL A 118 7.19 -4.68 -28.31
N GLU A 119 6.84 -5.52 -27.33
CA GLU A 119 7.38 -6.88 -27.20
C GLU A 119 7.08 -7.74 -28.44
N GLN A 120 5.84 -7.70 -28.95
CA GLN A 120 5.45 -8.47 -30.14
C GLN A 120 6.22 -8.04 -31.40
N GLN A 121 6.44 -6.74 -31.57
CA GLN A 121 7.21 -6.19 -32.69
C GLN A 121 8.68 -6.60 -32.60
N MET A 122 9.27 -6.53 -31.41
CA MET A 122 10.64 -6.97 -31.16
C MET A 122 10.82 -8.47 -31.43
N ASP A 123 9.95 -9.32 -30.90
CA ASP A 123 9.99 -10.78 -31.10
C ASP A 123 9.91 -11.15 -32.59
N THR A 124 9.03 -10.47 -33.34
CA THR A 124 8.91 -10.65 -34.79
C THR A 124 10.23 -10.34 -35.51
N LEU A 125 10.85 -9.19 -35.21
CA LEU A 125 12.12 -8.79 -35.84
C LEU A 125 13.29 -9.67 -35.42
N GLN A 126 13.35 -10.11 -34.16
CA GLN A 126 14.36 -11.03 -33.67
C GLN A 126 14.28 -12.38 -34.40
N LYS A 127 13.08 -12.94 -34.57
CA LYS A 127 12.85 -14.18 -35.33
C LYS A 127 13.22 -14.05 -36.81
N GLN A 128 12.82 -12.94 -37.44
CA GLN A 128 13.17 -12.65 -38.84
C GLN A 128 14.69 -12.52 -39.02
N LYS A 129 15.36 -11.80 -38.11
CA LYS A 129 16.82 -11.64 -38.09
C LYS A 129 17.52 -12.98 -37.95
N ALA A 130 17.14 -13.80 -36.97
CA ALA A 130 17.75 -15.11 -36.73
C ALA A 130 17.56 -16.07 -37.92
N THR A 131 16.36 -16.10 -38.50
CA THR A 131 16.03 -16.94 -39.66
C THR A 131 16.85 -16.52 -40.88
N GLN A 132 16.88 -15.21 -41.19
CA GLN A 132 17.66 -14.71 -42.32
C GLN A 132 19.16 -14.93 -42.10
N TYR A 133 19.67 -14.75 -40.87
CA TYR A 133 21.06 -15.01 -40.56
C TYR A 133 21.46 -16.46 -40.88
N LYS A 134 20.64 -17.44 -40.46
CA LYS A 134 20.87 -18.86 -40.77
C LYS A 134 20.93 -19.10 -42.28
N LYS A 135 19.97 -18.55 -43.03
CA LYS A 135 19.93 -18.63 -44.50
C LYS A 135 21.16 -18.00 -45.14
N THR A 136 21.62 -16.86 -44.63
CA THR A 136 22.83 -16.19 -45.12
C THR A 136 24.08 -17.04 -44.87
N MET A 137 24.23 -17.62 -43.69
CA MET A 137 25.35 -18.52 -43.39
C MET A 137 25.34 -19.80 -44.23
N GLU A 138 24.16 -20.33 -44.56
CA GLU A 138 24.04 -21.46 -45.48
C GLU A 138 24.44 -21.09 -46.91
N SER A 139 23.94 -19.95 -47.43
CA SER A 139 24.35 -19.46 -48.76
C SER A 139 25.86 -19.18 -48.85
N LYS A 140 26.47 -18.69 -47.76
CA LYS A 140 27.94 -18.51 -47.66
C LYS A 140 28.66 -19.85 -47.82
N ARG A 141 28.26 -20.89 -47.08
CA ARG A 141 28.88 -22.22 -47.16
C ARG A 141 28.72 -22.83 -48.56
N THR A 142 27.56 -22.67 -49.17
CA THR A 142 27.29 -23.14 -50.55
C THR A 142 28.20 -22.43 -51.53
N TYR A 143 28.32 -21.10 -51.45
CA TYR A 143 29.22 -20.30 -52.27
C TYR A 143 30.68 -20.76 -52.11
N GLU A 144 31.17 -20.89 -50.88
CA GLU A 144 32.52 -21.37 -50.59
C GLU A 144 32.78 -22.77 -51.17
N GLN A 145 31.79 -23.66 -51.11
CA GLN A 145 31.90 -24.99 -51.73
C GLN A 145 31.96 -24.90 -53.26
N LYS A 146 31.13 -24.06 -53.89
CA LYS A 146 31.15 -23.89 -55.36
C LYS A 146 32.43 -23.25 -55.86
N CYS A 147 33.05 -22.37 -55.09
CA CYS A 147 34.40 -21.87 -55.38
C CYS A 147 35.45 -23.00 -55.37
N ARG A 148 35.42 -23.87 -54.37
CA ARG A 148 36.31 -25.05 -54.32
C ARG A 148 36.09 -26.00 -55.50
N ASP A 149 34.83 -26.29 -55.84
CA ASP A 149 34.48 -27.15 -56.98
C ASP A 149 35.00 -26.56 -58.31
N LYS A 150 34.92 -25.23 -58.47
CA LYS A 150 35.46 -24.50 -59.62
C LYS A 150 36.99 -24.62 -59.70
N GLU A 151 37.69 -24.35 -58.60
CA GLU A 151 39.15 -24.46 -58.53
C GLU A 151 39.62 -25.89 -58.85
N GLU A 152 38.95 -26.91 -58.33
CA GLU A 152 39.26 -28.32 -58.62
C GLU A 152 39.03 -28.66 -60.10
N ALA A 153 37.95 -28.17 -60.71
CA ALA A 153 37.66 -28.38 -62.12
C ALA A 153 38.69 -27.69 -63.03
N GLU A 154 39.12 -26.47 -62.70
CA GLU A 154 40.18 -25.74 -63.41
C GLU A 154 41.54 -26.45 -63.28
N GLN A 155 41.91 -26.91 -62.08
CA GLN A 155 43.13 -27.68 -61.86
C GLN A 155 43.12 -29.01 -62.63
N THR A 156 42.00 -29.72 -62.64
CA THR A 156 41.85 -30.97 -63.38
C THR A 156 42.00 -30.74 -64.88
N LEU A 157 41.37 -29.70 -65.42
CA LEU A 157 41.51 -29.31 -66.82
C LEU A 157 42.98 -29.01 -67.17
N ASN A 158 43.66 -28.19 -66.36
CA ASN A 158 45.06 -27.82 -66.58
C ASN A 158 46.01 -29.02 -66.53
N ARG A 159 45.83 -29.93 -65.56
CA ARG A 159 46.67 -31.14 -65.43
C ARG A 159 46.49 -32.11 -66.59
N SER A 160 45.31 -32.11 -67.19
CA SER A 160 44.92 -33.00 -68.29
C SER A 160 45.30 -32.47 -69.69
N ALA A 161 45.82 -31.23 -69.77
CA ALA A 161 46.04 -30.49 -71.01
C ALA A 161 47.07 -31.14 -71.98
N THR A 162 47.99 -31.96 -71.47
CA THR A 162 49.05 -32.63 -72.25
C THR A 162 48.86 -34.15 -72.40
N THR A 163 47.86 -34.73 -71.73
CA THR A 163 47.68 -36.19 -71.60
C THR A 163 46.33 -36.71 -72.11
N SER A 164 45.40 -35.83 -72.48
CA SER A 164 44.02 -36.19 -72.88
C SER A 164 43.78 -36.04 -74.37
N ASN A 165 42.90 -36.86 -74.95
CA ASN A 165 42.43 -36.65 -76.32
C ASN A 165 41.48 -35.44 -76.42
N THR A 166 41.26 -34.94 -77.64
CA THR A 166 40.45 -33.75 -77.93
C THR A 166 39.04 -33.81 -77.34
N LYS A 167 38.36 -34.96 -77.45
CA LYS A 167 36.98 -35.15 -76.97
C LYS A 167 36.89 -35.14 -75.43
N GLN A 168 37.93 -35.64 -74.77
CA GLN A 168 38.03 -35.64 -73.31
C GLN A 168 38.39 -34.24 -72.77
N GLN A 169 39.20 -33.49 -73.50
CA GLN A 169 39.54 -32.10 -73.21
C GLN A 169 38.31 -31.18 -73.33
N GLU A 170 37.48 -31.34 -74.36
CA GLU A 170 36.20 -30.64 -74.51
C GLU A 170 35.25 -30.89 -73.33
N LYS A 171 35.15 -32.14 -72.86
CA LYS A 171 34.31 -32.52 -71.72
C LYS A 171 34.79 -31.87 -70.41
N LEU A 172 36.10 -31.84 -70.18
CA LEU A 172 36.68 -31.21 -69.00
C LEU A 172 36.53 -29.68 -69.05
N TYR A 173 36.65 -29.08 -70.23
CA TYR A 173 36.39 -27.66 -70.44
C TYR A 173 34.92 -27.31 -70.14
N ALA A 174 33.97 -28.10 -70.66
CA ALA A 174 32.54 -27.92 -70.35
C ALA A 174 32.25 -28.04 -68.85
N LYS A 175 32.87 -29.01 -68.16
CA LYS A 175 32.73 -29.17 -66.69
C LYS A 175 33.30 -27.97 -65.93
N SER A 176 34.45 -27.44 -66.35
CA SER A 176 35.05 -26.24 -65.76
C SER A 176 34.15 -25.00 -65.97
N GLN A 177 33.60 -24.81 -67.16
CA GLN A 177 32.64 -23.71 -67.43
C GLN A 177 31.36 -23.84 -66.60
N GLN A 178 30.81 -25.05 -66.44
CA GLN A 178 29.64 -25.29 -65.59
C GLN A 178 29.92 -25.00 -64.11
N ALA A 179 31.08 -25.41 -63.60
CA ALA A 179 31.49 -25.12 -62.23
C ALA A 179 31.67 -23.61 -62.00
N LYS A 180 32.24 -22.90 -62.99
CA LYS A 180 32.33 -21.43 -62.98
C LYS A 180 30.95 -20.77 -62.91
N GLN A 181 30.02 -21.14 -63.79
CA GLN A 181 28.65 -20.60 -63.77
C GLN A 181 27.93 -20.89 -62.44
N SER A 182 28.10 -22.09 -61.88
CA SER A 182 27.52 -22.48 -60.58
C SER A 182 28.08 -21.64 -59.43
N ALA A 183 29.37 -21.33 -59.46
CA ALA A 183 30.00 -20.46 -58.47
C ALA A 183 29.51 -19.01 -58.59
N GLU A 184 29.38 -18.47 -59.82
CA GLU A 184 28.83 -17.13 -60.07
C GLU A 184 27.36 -17.02 -59.64
N GLU A 185 26.55 -18.06 -59.83
CA GLU A 185 25.17 -18.11 -59.34
C GLU A 185 25.11 -18.13 -57.81
N ALA A 186 25.93 -18.98 -57.17
CA ALA A 186 26.00 -19.04 -55.71
C ALA A 186 26.51 -17.72 -55.10
N ASP A 187 27.44 -17.02 -55.76
CA ASP A 187 27.91 -15.69 -55.36
C ASP A 187 26.76 -14.66 -55.38
N ARG A 188 26.00 -14.60 -56.48
CA ARG A 188 24.82 -13.73 -56.59
C ARG A 188 23.80 -14.02 -55.48
N MET A 189 23.51 -15.30 -55.21
CA MET A 189 22.59 -15.69 -54.14
C MET A 189 23.08 -15.31 -52.75
N TYR A 190 24.37 -15.52 -52.47
CA TYR A 190 24.98 -15.14 -51.19
C TYR A 190 24.97 -13.62 -51.02
N ASN A 191 25.40 -12.86 -52.04
CA ASN A 191 25.37 -11.40 -52.03
C ASN A 191 23.96 -10.84 -51.78
N GLN A 192 22.95 -11.39 -52.47
CA GLN A 192 21.56 -11.02 -52.25
C GLN A 192 21.11 -11.32 -50.80
N SER A 193 21.48 -12.48 -50.27
CA SER A 193 21.15 -12.89 -48.90
C SER A 193 21.79 -11.96 -47.86
N VAL A 194 23.04 -11.52 -48.08
CA VAL A 194 23.74 -10.53 -47.25
C VAL A 194 23.04 -9.18 -47.29
N CYS A 195 22.63 -8.70 -48.47
CA CYS A 195 21.89 -7.44 -48.62
C CYS A 195 20.56 -7.48 -47.83
N VAL A 196 19.81 -8.59 -47.92
CA VAL A 196 18.56 -8.78 -47.17
C VAL A 196 18.82 -8.80 -45.66
N LEU A 197 19.85 -9.52 -45.20
CA LEU A 197 20.22 -9.55 -43.79
C LEU A 197 20.62 -8.16 -43.26
N ALA A 198 21.37 -7.38 -44.05
CA ALA A 198 21.77 -6.03 -43.69
C ALA A 198 20.56 -5.11 -43.48
N LYS A 199 19.54 -5.22 -44.33
CA LYS A 199 18.27 -4.48 -44.17
C LYS A 199 17.54 -4.88 -42.89
N ILE A 200 17.33 -6.18 -42.67
CA ILE A 200 16.66 -6.68 -41.45
C ILE A 200 17.42 -6.26 -40.19
N ARG A 201 18.76 -6.30 -40.22
CA ARG A 201 19.59 -5.82 -39.12
C ARG A 201 19.37 -4.33 -38.85
N GLN A 202 19.29 -3.48 -39.87
CA GLN A 202 19.02 -2.05 -39.68
C GLN A 202 17.64 -1.80 -39.07
N ASP A 203 16.62 -2.53 -39.52
CA ASP A 203 15.27 -2.42 -38.99
C ASP A 203 15.23 -2.87 -37.52
N TRP A 204 15.90 -3.98 -37.19
CA TRP A 204 16.05 -4.45 -35.81
C TRP A 204 16.81 -3.44 -34.93
N LEU A 205 17.90 -2.82 -35.42
CA LEU A 205 18.65 -1.82 -34.65
C LEU A 205 17.78 -0.61 -34.28
N LYS A 206 16.99 -0.11 -35.24
CA LYS A 206 16.06 0.99 -35.02
C LYS A 206 15.00 0.61 -33.98
N GLU A 207 14.42 -0.58 -34.12
CA GLU A 207 13.43 -1.08 -33.18
C GLU A 207 14.02 -1.28 -31.77
N HIS A 208 15.24 -1.78 -31.67
CA HIS A 208 15.91 -2.01 -30.38
C HIS A 208 16.11 -0.71 -29.61
N ILE A 209 16.58 0.32 -30.30
CA ILE A 209 16.72 1.66 -29.71
C ILE A 209 15.35 2.18 -29.26
N HIS A 210 14.33 2.09 -30.12
CA HIS A 210 12.98 2.53 -29.81
C HIS A 210 12.40 1.81 -28.58
N THR A 211 12.53 0.48 -28.56
CA THR A 211 12.09 -0.39 -27.47
C THR A 211 12.79 -0.04 -26.16
N CYS A 212 14.12 0.14 -26.18
CA CYS A 212 14.86 0.52 -24.99
C CYS A 212 14.40 1.88 -24.43
N GLN A 213 14.18 2.87 -25.29
CA GLN A 213 13.67 4.17 -24.86
C GLN A 213 12.26 4.09 -24.28
N PHE A 214 11.40 3.28 -24.89
CA PHE A 214 10.04 3.05 -24.39
C PHE A 214 10.05 2.37 -23.01
N LEU A 215 10.85 1.30 -22.85
CA LEU A 215 10.95 0.56 -21.60
C LEU A 215 11.61 1.38 -20.48
N GLU A 216 12.63 2.17 -20.80
CA GLU A 216 13.23 3.13 -19.86
C GLU A 216 12.21 4.16 -19.37
N LYS A 217 11.39 4.71 -20.28
CA LYS A 217 10.32 5.64 -19.90
C LYS A 217 9.29 4.97 -19.00
N GLN A 218 8.91 3.71 -19.27
CA GLN A 218 8.01 2.95 -18.41
C GLN A 218 8.61 2.74 -17.01
N GLU A 219 9.90 2.47 -16.91
CA GLU A 219 10.57 2.27 -15.63
C GLU A 219 10.67 3.58 -14.82
N VAL A 220 11.00 4.70 -15.47
CA VAL A 220 10.96 6.03 -14.84
C VAL A 220 9.56 6.35 -14.31
N GLU A 221 8.52 6.10 -15.11
CA GLU A 221 7.13 6.31 -14.70
C GLU A 221 6.75 5.40 -13.52
N ARG A 222 7.16 4.13 -13.53
CA ARG A 222 6.93 3.17 -12.44
C ARG A 222 7.55 3.64 -11.13
N ILE A 223 8.84 3.99 -11.14
CA ILE A 223 9.56 4.47 -9.95
C ILE A 223 8.90 5.73 -9.38
N SER A 224 8.60 6.71 -10.24
CA SER A 224 7.94 7.96 -9.83
C SER A 224 6.55 7.69 -9.24
N THR A 225 5.77 6.82 -9.87
CA THR A 225 4.41 6.48 -9.45
C THR A 225 4.40 5.77 -8.10
N LEU A 226 5.23 4.75 -7.92
CA LEU A 226 5.34 4.04 -6.63
C LEU A 226 5.77 4.96 -5.50
N ARG A 227 6.77 5.81 -5.74
CA ARG A 227 7.19 6.82 -4.75
C ARG A 227 6.02 7.72 -4.34
N ASN A 228 5.27 8.23 -5.31
CA ASN A 228 4.17 9.16 -5.04
C ASN A 228 2.98 8.47 -4.36
N ILE A 229 2.68 7.22 -4.70
CA ILE A 229 1.62 6.43 -4.05
C ILE A 229 1.97 6.21 -2.58
N VAL A 230 3.19 5.74 -2.29
CA VAL A 230 3.62 5.51 -0.90
C VAL A 230 3.63 6.82 -0.11
N TRP A 231 4.10 7.91 -0.71
CA TRP A 231 4.06 9.23 -0.08
C TRP A 231 2.63 9.67 0.27
N THR A 232 1.71 9.55 -0.69
CA THR A 232 0.30 9.94 -0.51
C THR A 232 -0.37 9.07 0.55
N HIS A 233 -0.10 7.76 0.54
CA HIS A 233 -0.58 6.83 1.54
C HIS A 233 -0.16 7.25 2.96
N LEU A 234 1.12 7.61 3.15
CA LEU A 234 1.63 8.08 4.44
C LEU A 234 0.99 9.40 4.88
N ASN A 235 0.67 10.30 3.94
CA ASN A 235 -0.06 11.53 4.27
C ASN A 235 -1.47 11.22 4.77
N HIS A 236 -2.19 10.27 4.17
CA HIS A 236 -3.50 9.85 4.66
C HIS A 236 -3.43 9.26 6.07
N LEU A 237 -2.41 8.44 6.36
CA LEU A 237 -2.17 7.92 7.72
C LEU A 237 -1.90 9.05 8.72
N SER A 238 -1.07 10.03 8.34
CA SER A 238 -0.75 11.17 9.20
C SER A 238 -1.97 12.04 9.47
N GLN A 239 -2.79 12.29 8.44
CA GLN A 239 -4.04 13.04 8.58
C GLN A 239 -5.01 12.35 9.54
N GLN A 240 -5.09 11.01 9.50
CA GLN A 240 -5.94 10.26 10.43
C GLN A 240 -5.53 10.44 11.89
N CYS A 241 -4.22 10.54 12.18
CA CYS A 241 -3.75 10.84 13.53
C CYS A 241 -4.23 12.21 14.00
N VAL A 242 -4.14 13.23 13.13
CA VAL A 242 -4.62 14.60 13.45
C VAL A 242 -6.12 14.61 13.70
N THR A 243 -6.90 14.00 12.80
CA THR A 243 -8.36 13.92 12.95
C THR A 243 -8.75 13.19 14.23
N SER A 244 -8.05 12.11 14.60
CA SER A 244 -8.32 11.41 15.86
C SER A 244 -8.02 12.30 17.08
N ASP A 245 -6.91 13.04 17.06
CA ASP A 245 -6.53 13.97 18.14
C ASP A 245 -7.58 15.08 18.35
N GLU A 246 -8.06 15.67 17.27
CA GLU A 246 -9.13 16.69 17.30
C GLU A 246 -10.42 16.15 17.95
N LEU A 247 -10.82 14.92 17.62
CA LEU A 247 -12.01 14.29 18.18
C LEU A 247 -11.83 13.96 19.67
N TYR A 248 -10.63 13.56 20.09
CA TYR A 248 -10.33 13.35 21.51
C TYR A 248 -10.35 14.67 22.30
N GLU A 249 -9.89 15.76 21.68
CA GLU A 249 -9.92 17.08 22.29
C GLU A 249 -11.35 17.62 22.49
N GLU A 250 -12.29 17.26 21.63
CA GLU A 250 -13.72 17.55 21.86
C GLU A 250 -14.27 16.86 23.12
N VAL A 251 -13.82 15.64 23.42
CA VAL A 251 -14.20 14.95 24.65
C VAL A 251 -13.62 15.66 25.87
N ARG A 252 -12.34 16.05 25.84
CA ARG A 252 -11.68 16.77 26.96
C ARG A 252 -12.39 18.09 27.25
N ARG A 253 -12.68 18.88 26.21
CA ARG A 253 -13.45 20.14 26.34
C ARG A 253 -14.84 19.94 26.92
N SER A 254 -15.52 18.83 26.62
CA SER A 254 -16.79 18.50 27.27
C SER A 254 -16.60 18.17 28.75
N LEU A 255 -15.57 17.40 29.10
CA LEU A 255 -15.27 17.05 30.49
C LEU A 255 -14.91 18.26 31.35
N GLU A 256 -14.25 19.27 30.78
CA GLU A 256 -14.00 20.55 31.45
C GLU A 256 -15.29 21.31 31.82
N GLN A 257 -16.42 20.98 31.18
CA GLN A 257 -17.74 21.55 31.49
C GLN A 257 -18.52 20.75 32.54
N CYS A 258 -17.96 19.65 33.06
CA CYS A 258 -18.59 18.91 34.16
C CYS A 258 -18.53 19.74 35.45
N ASP A 259 -19.69 19.95 36.06
CA ASP A 259 -19.83 20.63 37.34
C ASP A 259 -20.37 19.65 38.39
N ILE A 260 -19.49 19.29 39.33
CA ILE A 260 -19.80 18.34 40.39
C ILE A 260 -20.93 18.87 41.28
N GLN A 261 -20.92 20.16 41.60
CA GLN A 261 -21.91 20.75 42.49
C GLN A 261 -23.28 20.79 41.79
N GLU A 262 -23.31 21.18 40.51
CA GLU A 262 -24.54 21.17 39.70
C GLU A 262 -25.14 19.76 39.63
N ASP A 263 -24.32 18.72 39.46
CA ASP A 263 -24.78 17.33 39.39
C ASP A 263 -25.33 16.81 40.72
N ILE A 264 -24.68 17.15 41.85
CA ILE A 264 -25.16 16.80 43.19
C ILE A 264 -26.49 17.51 43.50
N GLU A 265 -26.57 18.81 43.21
CA GLU A 265 -27.80 19.58 43.38
C GLU A 265 -28.93 19.03 42.51
N HIS A 266 -28.63 18.69 41.25
CA HIS A 266 -29.58 18.07 40.36
C HIS A 266 -30.14 16.76 40.94
N PHE A 267 -29.27 15.89 41.47
CA PHE A 267 -29.69 14.65 42.11
C PHE A 267 -30.56 14.88 43.36
N ILE A 268 -30.12 15.74 44.29
CA ILE A 268 -30.87 16.07 45.51
C ILE A 268 -32.26 16.58 45.14
N ASN A 269 -32.34 17.53 44.20
CA ASN A 269 -33.61 18.10 43.77
C ASN A 269 -34.55 17.05 43.17
N LEU A 270 -33.99 16.05 42.47
CA LEU A 270 -34.78 15.00 41.85
C LEU A 270 -35.18 13.87 42.83
N ARG A 271 -34.40 13.58 43.86
CA ARG A 271 -34.56 12.41 44.75
C ARG A 271 -34.80 12.72 46.22
N ARG A 272 -34.84 14.00 46.62
CA ARG A 272 -35.10 14.41 48.01
C ARG A 272 -36.39 13.77 48.56
N THR A 273 -36.31 13.23 49.77
CA THR A 273 -37.41 12.57 50.48
C THR A 273 -37.95 13.39 51.67
N GLY A 274 -37.24 14.45 52.04
CA GLY A 274 -37.59 15.34 53.15
C GLY A 274 -36.37 16.17 53.54
N ASP A 275 -36.62 17.33 54.14
CA ASP A 275 -35.59 18.27 54.63
C ASP A 275 -35.52 18.30 56.17
N LYS A 276 -36.39 17.52 56.83
CA LYS A 276 -36.48 17.44 58.30
C LYS A 276 -36.24 16.01 58.76
N PRO A 277 -35.38 15.79 59.77
CA PRO A 277 -35.23 14.49 60.37
C PRO A 277 -36.52 14.07 61.10
N PRO A 278 -36.75 12.76 61.31
CA PRO A 278 -37.86 12.28 62.13
C PRO A 278 -37.87 12.95 63.51
N ALA A 279 -39.05 13.40 63.96
CA ALA A 279 -39.20 13.97 65.29
C ALA A 279 -38.92 12.90 66.37
N PRO A 280 -38.32 13.28 67.52
CA PRO A 280 -38.13 12.35 68.62
C PRO A 280 -39.50 11.85 69.12
N ILE A 281 -39.59 10.54 69.39
CA ILE A 281 -40.80 9.96 69.98
C ILE A 281 -40.84 10.38 71.44
N LEU A 282 -41.81 11.24 71.79
CA LEU A 282 -42.04 11.66 73.16
C LEU A 282 -42.90 10.61 73.88
N TYR A 283 -42.63 10.37 75.16
CA TYR A 283 -43.47 9.50 75.99
C TYR A 283 -44.87 10.11 76.13
N GLU A 284 -45.87 9.42 75.60
CA GLU A 284 -47.27 9.77 75.78
C GLU A 284 -47.87 8.92 76.89
N ASN A 285 -48.16 9.55 78.03
CA ASN A 285 -48.89 8.87 79.09
C ASN A 285 -50.38 8.77 78.72
N PHE A 286 -50.91 7.55 78.73
CA PHE A 286 -52.30 7.23 78.39
C PHE A 286 -53.35 8.08 79.13
N TYR A 287 -53.04 8.57 80.33
CA TYR A 287 -53.99 9.32 81.16
C TYR A 287 -53.90 10.85 81.02
N THR A 288 -52.91 11.39 80.31
CA THR A 288 -52.72 12.86 80.19
C THR A 288 -53.77 13.50 79.28
N ASN A 289 -54.21 12.82 78.22
CA ASN A 289 -55.21 13.35 77.28
C ASN A 289 -56.68 13.25 77.78
N GLN A 290 -56.93 12.65 78.94
CA GLN A 290 -58.26 12.58 79.56
C GLN A 290 -58.53 13.68 80.60
N ARG A 291 -57.54 14.55 80.88
CA ARG A 291 -57.65 15.60 81.90
C ARG A 291 -57.52 17.00 81.30
N THR A 292 -58.45 17.39 80.44
CA THR A 292 -58.74 18.81 80.19
C THR A 292 -60.00 19.22 80.97
N ALA A 293 -59.82 19.47 82.26
CA ALA A 293 -60.72 20.29 83.07
C ALA A 293 -59.86 21.26 83.90
N PRO A 294 -60.21 22.57 83.99
CA PRO A 294 -59.30 23.58 84.50
C PRO A 294 -59.39 23.68 86.02
N THR A 295 -58.28 23.93 86.72
CA THR A 295 -58.26 24.82 87.90
C THR A 295 -56.87 25.07 88.52
N ARG A 296 -56.59 26.38 88.70
CA ARG A 296 -55.97 27.09 89.84
C ARG A 296 -54.63 26.63 90.46
N GLN A 297 -53.65 27.55 90.39
CA GLN A 297 -52.52 27.72 91.33
C GLN A 297 -53.04 28.10 92.75
N PRO A 298 -52.34 27.81 93.89
CA PRO A 298 -50.99 28.35 94.26
C PRO A 298 -50.14 27.40 95.17
N PRO A 299 -49.11 27.87 95.93
CA PRO A 299 -47.76 28.28 95.51
C PRO A 299 -46.61 27.43 96.12
N SER A 300 -45.38 27.90 95.88
CA SER A 300 -44.03 27.30 96.00
C SER A 300 -43.56 26.81 97.37
N PHE A 301 -42.56 25.91 97.39
CA PHE A 301 -41.29 26.06 98.14
C PHE A 301 -40.18 25.14 97.57
N SER A 302 -38.96 25.67 97.59
CA SER A 302 -37.74 25.23 96.90
C SER A 302 -36.89 24.23 97.72
N ARG A 303 -36.22 23.26 97.08
CA ARG A 303 -34.74 23.19 96.83
C ARG A 303 -34.15 21.78 96.64
N ARG A 304 -33.08 21.79 95.82
CA ARG A 304 -31.96 20.84 95.60
C ARG A 304 -32.27 19.60 94.77
N GLY A 305 -31.43 19.18 93.83
CA GLY A 305 -30.11 19.63 93.39
C GLY A 305 -29.78 18.99 92.03
N PRO A 306 -28.66 19.35 91.38
CA PRO A 306 -28.41 18.99 89.99
C PRO A 306 -27.97 17.53 89.85
N LEU A 307 -28.35 16.89 88.75
CA LEU A 307 -27.81 15.60 88.32
C LEU A 307 -26.98 15.78 87.03
N PRO A 308 -25.93 14.97 86.82
CA PRO A 308 -24.77 15.30 85.99
C PRO A 308 -24.98 15.02 84.50
N LEU A 309 -24.22 15.75 83.67
CA LEU A 309 -24.09 15.53 82.23
C LEU A 309 -23.35 14.22 81.90
N PRO A 310 -23.63 13.65 80.71
CA PRO A 310 -22.63 12.94 79.93
C PRO A 310 -22.19 13.75 78.71
N THR A 311 -20.89 14.04 78.67
CA THR A 311 -20.12 14.59 77.57
C THR A 311 -19.97 13.53 76.47
N ASN A 312 -20.20 13.90 75.22
CA ASN A 312 -19.61 13.27 74.03
C ASN A 312 -19.66 14.30 72.89
N ILE A 313 -18.57 15.05 72.73
CA ILE A 313 -18.27 15.78 71.51
C ILE A 313 -16.99 15.11 70.99
N GLU A 314 -17.14 14.20 70.04
CA GLU A 314 -16.08 13.85 69.09
C GLU A 314 -16.10 14.93 68.00
N ASP A 315 -15.38 16.01 68.20
CA ASP A 315 -14.93 16.88 67.10
C ASP A 315 -13.41 16.76 67.06
N ASP A 316 -12.93 16.03 66.05
CA ASP A 316 -11.69 16.26 65.30
C ASP A 316 -11.24 14.94 64.64
N LEU A 317 -11.90 14.60 63.51
CA LEU A 317 -11.31 13.71 62.52
C LEU A 317 -10.65 14.59 61.45
N GLU A 318 -9.34 14.77 61.59
CA GLU A 318 -8.45 15.39 60.61
C GLU A 318 -8.61 14.71 59.24
N TYR A 319 -8.96 15.52 58.23
CA TYR A 319 -8.95 15.11 56.83
C TYR A 319 -7.48 14.96 56.39
N THR A 320 -7.02 13.74 56.19
CA THR A 320 -5.71 13.46 55.58
C THR A 320 -5.75 13.85 54.10
N SER A 321 -5.10 14.94 53.73
CA SER A 321 -4.81 15.27 52.33
C SER A 321 -3.68 14.38 51.82
N VAL A 322 -3.98 13.46 50.91
CA VAL A 322 -2.96 12.75 50.14
C VAL A 322 -2.43 13.72 49.08
N ALA A 323 -1.25 14.28 49.34
CA ALA A 323 -0.41 14.86 48.31
C ALA A 323 0.32 13.71 47.60
N ASP A 324 -0.14 13.35 46.39
CA ASP A 324 0.60 12.40 45.55
C ASP A 324 1.39 13.20 44.50
N ALA A 325 2.69 13.33 44.77
CA ALA A 325 3.67 13.81 43.83
C ALA A 325 4.35 12.60 43.19
N GLY A 326 4.16 12.46 41.87
CA GLY A 326 5.13 11.83 41.00
C GLY A 326 4.79 10.44 40.52
N TYR A 327 4.27 10.37 39.30
CA TYR A 327 4.78 9.40 38.32
C TYR A 327 4.87 10.07 36.95
N SER A 328 6.11 10.42 36.61
CA SER A 328 6.57 10.66 35.25
C SER A 328 7.28 9.40 34.74
N VAL A 329 7.21 9.24 33.42
CA VAL A 329 8.05 8.45 32.50
C VAL A 329 7.31 7.31 31.83
N ILE A 330 6.98 7.48 30.54
CA ILE A 330 7.60 6.72 29.43
C ILE A 330 7.86 7.70 28.27
N ARG A 331 9.09 7.61 27.72
CA ARG A 331 9.59 8.26 26.50
C ARG A 331 9.10 7.57 25.24
#